data_AF-A0A2H0FFE9-F1
#
_entry.id   AF-A0A2H0FFE9-F1
#
_cell.length_a   1.000
_cell.length_b   1.000
_cell.length_c   1.000
_cell.angle_alpha   90.00
_cell.angle_beta   90.00
_cell.angle_gamma   90.00
#
_symmetry.space_group_name_H-M   'P 1'
#
loop_
_entity.id
_entity.type
_entity.pdbx_description
1 polymer ?
#
loop_
_entity_poly.entity_id
_entity_poly.type
_entity_poly.pdbx_seq_one_letter_code
_entity_poly.pdbx_strand_id
1 'polypeptide(L)'
;MNKSDSERIATVLENMGYRQTLNEGEADLIVVNMCSVRQSAVDRVYGLIPKFKKIKTLPAGRQVKTILTGCILKKDKKKFKKGFDLILNIRDLPSWPLMLKNYPAGAPNQGLNYLEIRPKYQNDFS
;
A
#
# COMPACT_ATOMS: atom_id res chain seq x y z
N MET A 1 -7.03 -11.28 7.61
CA MET A 1 -5.76 -11.00 6.90
C MET A 1 -5.66 -9.52 6.53
N ASN A 2 -6.40 -9.03 5.51
CA ASN A 2 -6.23 -7.65 5.05
C ASN A 2 -6.41 -6.55 6.12
N LYS A 3 -7.30 -6.71 7.12
CA LYS A 3 -7.42 -5.72 8.22
C LYS A 3 -6.12 -5.65 9.05
N SER A 4 -5.65 -6.79 9.57
CA SER A 4 -4.36 -6.88 10.28
C SER A 4 -3.19 -6.38 9.43
N ASP A 5 -3.13 -6.78 8.16
CA ASP A 5 -2.05 -6.34 7.27
C ASP A 5 -2.08 -4.83 7.04
N SER A 6 -3.27 -4.23 6.87
CA SER A 6 -3.44 -2.79 6.77
C SER A 6 -3.00 -2.06 8.04
N GLU A 7 -3.25 -2.63 9.22
CA GLU A 7 -2.77 -2.05 10.47
C GLU A 7 -1.25 -2.13 10.60
N ARG A 8 -0.63 -3.24 10.17
CA ARG A 8 0.85 -3.38 10.14
C ARG A 8 1.48 -2.36 9.19
N ILE A 9 0.87 -2.18 8.02
CA ILE A 9 1.28 -1.14 7.06
C ILE A 9 1.18 0.24 7.72
N ALA A 10 0.06 0.53 8.39
CA ALA A 10 -0.13 1.80 9.09
C ALA A 10 0.96 2.04 10.14
N THR A 11 1.27 1.04 10.99
CA THR A 11 2.36 1.13 11.98
C THR A 11 3.70 1.50 11.34
N VAL A 12 4.06 0.86 10.22
CA VAL A 12 5.33 1.16 9.53
C VAL A 12 5.35 2.56 8.95
N LEU A 13 4.25 3.00 8.34
CA LEU A 13 4.15 4.35 7.77
C LEU A 13 4.11 5.43 8.85
N GLU A 14 3.43 5.19 9.97
CA GLU A 14 3.42 6.08 11.14
C GLU A 14 4.84 6.26 11.71
N ASN A 15 5.61 5.17 11.82
CA ASN A 15 7.01 5.22 12.24
C ASN A 15 7.92 5.98 11.24
N MET A 16 7.49 6.10 9.99
CA MET A 16 8.17 6.94 8.99
C MET A 16 7.74 8.42 9.05
N GLY A 17 6.79 8.79 9.91
CA GLY A 17 6.26 10.14 10.06
C GLY A 17 4.99 10.44 9.27
N TYR A 18 4.40 9.45 8.59
CA TYR A 18 3.09 9.64 7.96
C TYR A 18 1.98 9.70 9.00
N ARG A 19 0.90 10.41 8.67
CA ARG A 19 -0.34 10.43 9.46
C ARG A 19 -1.50 9.95 8.63
N GLN A 20 -2.37 9.15 9.24
CA GLN A 20 -3.58 8.69 8.59
C GLN A 20 -4.53 9.88 8.36
N THR A 21 -5.12 9.95 7.17
CA THR A 21 -6.20 10.88 6.84
C THR A 21 -7.39 10.11 6.28
N LEU A 22 -8.60 10.61 6.51
CA LEU A 22 -9.83 10.09 5.90
C LEU A 22 -10.10 10.75 4.53
N ASN A 23 -9.42 11.86 4.23
CA ASN A 23 -9.56 12.58 2.99
C ASN A 23 -8.45 12.19 2.02
N GLU A 24 -8.78 11.43 0.98
CA GLU A 24 -7.80 11.03 -0.05
C GLU A 24 -7.21 12.24 -0.81
N GLY A 25 -7.90 13.39 -0.83
CA GLY A 25 -7.38 14.63 -1.44
C GLY A 25 -6.25 15.29 -0.65
N GLU A 26 -6.13 14.98 0.64
CA GLU A 26 -5.07 15.47 1.53
C GLU A 26 -3.91 14.48 1.65
N ALA A 27 -4.04 13.26 1.12
CA ALA A 27 -3.03 12.23 1.27
C ALA A 27 -1.79 12.54 0.41
N ASP A 28 -0.58 12.39 0.97
CA ASP A 28 0.66 12.34 0.19
C ASP A 28 0.93 10.92 -0.34
N LEU A 29 0.35 9.92 0.33
CA LEU A 29 0.53 8.50 0.05
C LEU A 29 -0.80 7.76 0.23
N ILE A 30 -1.21 7.02 -0.79
CA ILE A 30 -2.38 6.14 -0.75
C ILE A 30 -1.90 4.69 -0.91
N VAL A 31 -2.22 3.84 0.07
CA VAL A 31 -1.90 2.41 0.01
C VAL A 31 -3.19 1.59 -0.09
N VAL A 32 -3.28 0.74 -1.11
CA VAL A 32 -4.40 -0.16 -1.34
C VAL A 32 -3.96 -1.59 -1.06
N ASN A 33 -4.52 -2.21 -0.01
CA ASN A 33 -4.26 -3.59 0.35
C ASN A 33 -5.33 -4.52 -0.23
N MET A 34 -4.95 -5.36 -1.19
CA MET A 34 -5.87 -6.12 -2.02
C MET A 34 -5.48 -7.60 -2.09
N CYS A 35 -6.50 -8.46 -2.17
CA CYS A 35 -6.33 -9.90 -2.37
C CYS A 35 -6.84 -10.28 -3.76
N SER A 36 -5.92 -10.60 -4.67
CA SER A 36 -6.18 -11.03 -6.05
C SER A 36 -6.98 -12.33 -6.18
N VAL A 37 -7.09 -13.11 -5.11
CA VAL A 37 -7.89 -14.35 -5.11
C VAL A 37 -9.38 -14.04 -5.30
N ARG A 38 -9.84 -12.88 -4.85
CA ARG A 38 -11.25 -12.46 -4.96
C ARG A 38 -11.42 -11.48 -6.12
N GLN A 39 -12.09 -11.90 -7.19
CA GLN A 39 -12.32 -11.05 -8.37
C GLN A 39 -13.02 -9.72 -8.02
N SER A 40 -13.98 -9.74 -7.10
CA SER A 40 -14.65 -8.52 -6.61
C SER A 40 -13.69 -7.51 -5.96
N ALA A 41 -12.57 -7.96 -5.37
CA ALA A 41 -11.54 -7.06 -4.88
C ALA A 41 -10.72 -6.45 -6.03
N VAL A 42 -10.42 -7.24 -7.07
CA VAL A 42 -9.78 -6.78 -8.33
C VAL A 42 -10.61 -5.68 -8.97
N ASP A 43 -11.92 -5.91 -9.11
CA ASP A 43 -12.80 -4.98 -9.83
C ASP A 43 -12.97 -3.67 -9.06
N ARG A 44 -13.10 -3.73 -7.73
CA ARG A 44 -13.12 -2.52 -6.88
C ARG A 44 -11.85 -1.71 -7.02
N VAL A 45 -10.68 -2.34 -6.92
CA VAL A 45 -9.39 -1.63 -7.06
C VAL A 45 -9.21 -1.06 -8.46
N TYR A 46 -9.67 -1.76 -9.49
CA TYR A 46 -9.66 -1.26 -10.86
C TYR A 46 -10.51 0.01 -11.01
N GLY A 47 -11.69 0.05 -10.36
CA GLY A 47 -12.56 1.22 -10.30
C GLY A 47 -11.96 2.43 -9.55
N LEU A 48 -10.95 2.24 -8.70
CA LEU A 48 -10.26 3.35 -8.01
C LEU A 48 -9.23 4.08 -8.89
N ILE A 49 -8.70 3.42 -9.93
CA ILE A 49 -7.64 3.99 -10.77
C ILE A 49 -8.01 5.35 -11.37
N PRO A 50 -9.21 5.55 -11.97
CA PRO A 50 -9.62 6.85 -12.49
C PRO A 50 -9.68 7.93 -11.40
N LYS A 51 -10.08 7.56 -10.18
CA LYS A 51 -10.13 8.47 -9.02
C LYS A 51 -8.74 8.95 -8.63
N PHE A 52 -7.76 8.05 -8.54
CA PHE A 52 -6.38 8.40 -8.24
C PHE A 52 -5.76 9.29 -9.31
N LYS A 53 -6.07 9.05 -10.60
CA LYS A 53 -5.63 9.94 -11.68
C LYS A 53 -6.17 11.36 -11.50
N LYS A 54 -7.46 11.52 -11.14
CA LYS A 54 -8.06 12.83 -10.87
C LYS A 54 -7.38 13.54 -9.69
N ILE A 55 -7.13 12.82 -8.60
CA ILE A 55 -6.46 13.38 -7.40
C ILE A 55 -5.07 13.90 -7.77
N LYS A 56 -4.30 13.16 -8.58
CA LYS A 56 -2.96 13.56 -9.04
C LYS A 56 -2.95 14.77 -9.98
N THR A 57 -4.07 15.07 -10.65
CA THR A 57 -4.18 16.23 -11.57
C THR A 57 -4.69 17.50 -10.88
N LEU A 58 -4.98 17.46 -9.58
CA LEU A 58 -5.47 18.65 -8.87
C LEU A 58 -4.38 19.73 -8.81
N PRO A 59 -4.73 21.04 -8.99
CA PRO A 59 -3.75 22.13 -9.16
C PRO A 59 -2.82 22.42 -7.97
N ALA A 60 -2.89 21.67 -6.88
CA ALA A 60 -2.28 22.04 -5.60
C ALA A 60 -0.79 21.64 -5.44
N GLY A 61 -0.08 21.25 -6.51
CA GLY A 61 1.35 20.88 -6.43
C GLY A 61 1.67 19.64 -5.58
N ARG A 62 0.65 18.93 -5.07
CA ARG A 62 0.80 17.76 -4.20
C ARG A 62 0.90 16.50 -5.06
N GLN A 63 2.09 15.93 -5.15
CA GLN A 63 2.32 14.68 -5.86
C GLN A 63 1.93 13.49 -4.98
N VAL A 64 0.66 13.07 -5.08
CA VAL A 64 0.18 11.89 -4.35
C VAL A 64 0.81 10.63 -4.94
N LYS A 65 1.49 9.84 -4.11
CA LYS A 65 2.02 8.52 -4.49
C LYS A 65 1.02 7.43 -4.14
N THR A 66 0.90 6.42 -5.00
CA THR A 66 -0.05 5.31 -4.87
C THR A 66 0.69 3.98 -4.83
N ILE A 67 0.35 3.14 -3.86
CA ILE A 67 0.94 1.80 -3.66
C ILE A 67 -0.18 0.77 -3.70
N LEU A 68 -0.01 -0.27 -4.52
CA LEU A 68 -0.81 -1.48 -4.43
C LEU A 68 -0.01 -2.56 -3.70
N THR A 69 -0.64 -3.20 -2.71
CA THR A 69 -0.03 -4.30 -1.93
C THR A 69 -1.04 -5.41 -1.61
N GLY A 70 -0.57 -6.42 -0.88
CA GLY A 70 -1.33 -7.60 -0.47
C GLY A 70 -0.95 -8.83 -1.27
N CYS A 71 -1.87 -9.79 -1.38
CA CYS A 71 -1.69 -10.99 -2.18
C CYS A 71 -2.04 -10.68 -3.64
N ILE A 72 -1.05 -10.27 -4.43
CA ILE A 72 -1.24 -9.87 -5.82
C ILE A 72 -0.71 -10.95 -6.76
N LEU A 73 -1.57 -11.47 -7.63
CA LEU A 73 -1.20 -12.47 -8.63
C LEU A 73 -0.41 -11.83 -9.79
N LYS A 74 0.47 -12.62 -10.43
CA LYS A 74 1.28 -12.17 -11.58
C LYS A 74 0.43 -11.55 -12.71
N LYS A 75 -0.75 -12.11 -12.97
CA LYS A 75 -1.71 -11.59 -13.98
C LYS A 75 -2.20 -10.18 -13.64
N ASP A 76 -2.54 -9.95 -12.37
CA ASP A 76 -3.12 -8.68 -11.90
C ASP A 76 -2.04 -7.61 -11.75
N LYS A 77 -0.81 -8.00 -11.37
CA LYS A 77 0.34 -7.09 -11.34
C LYS A 77 0.54 -6.39 -12.69
N LYS A 78 0.37 -7.11 -13.81
CA LYS A 78 0.43 -6.51 -15.16
C LYS A 78 -0.73 -5.53 -15.40
N LYS A 79 -1.94 -5.87 -14.97
CA LYS A 79 -3.15 -5.03 -15.09
C LYS A 79 -3.01 -3.71 -14.35
N PHE A 80 -2.41 -3.71 -13.15
CA PHE A 80 -2.31 -2.54 -12.28
C PHE A 80 -1.04 -1.69 -12.47
N LYS A 81 -0.05 -2.16 -13.26
CA LYS A 81 1.23 -1.47 -13.48
C LYS A 81 1.09 -0.03 -14.01
N LYS A 82 0.00 0.27 -14.75
CA LYS A 82 -0.29 1.61 -15.28
C LYS A 82 -1.18 2.47 -14.36
N GLY A 83 -1.75 1.88 -13.32
CA GLY A 83 -2.71 2.55 -12.43
C GLY A 83 -2.13 2.99 -11.09
N PHE A 84 -1.02 2.38 -10.67
CA PHE A 84 -0.33 2.64 -9.41
C PHE A 84 1.14 2.98 -9.68
N ASP A 85 1.73 3.81 -8.82
CA ASP A 85 3.15 4.19 -8.94
C ASP A 85 4.06 3.06 -8.50
N LEU A 86 3.66 2.35 -7.43
CA LEU A 86 4.40 1.21 -6.90
C LEU A 86 3.46 0.01 -6.66
N ILE A 87 4.00 -1.19 -6.89
CA ILE A 87 3.36 -2.45 -6.50
C ILE A 87 4.34 -3.19 -5.61
N LEU A 88 4.08 -3.17 -4.30
CA LEU A 88 4.97 -3.71 -3.27
C LEU A 88 4.40 -4.99 -2.67
N ASN A 89 5.27 -5.97 -2.42
CA ASN A 89 4.87 -7.16 -1.69
C ASN A 89 4.75 -6.83 -0.21
N ILE A 90 3.67 -7.28 0.43
CA ILE A 90 3.46 -7.12 1.87
C ILE A 90 4.54 -7.83 2.69
N ARG A 91 5.14 -8.90 2.14
CA ARG A 91 6.24 -9.62 2.80
C ARG A 91 7.50 -8.76 2.97
N ASP A 92 7.67 -7.77 2.10
CA ASP A 92 8.82 -6.86 2.12
C ASP A 92 8.54 -5.62 2.98
N LEU A 93 7.42 -5.58 3.71
CA LEU A 93 7.00 -4.45 4.54
C LEU A 93 8.10 -3.91 5.48
N PRO A 94 8.92 -4.74 6.15
CA PRO A 94 10.05 -4.26 6.95
C PRO A 94 11.06 -3.41 6.14
N SER A 95 11.21 -3.69 4.85
CA SER A 95 12.11 -2.96 3.95
C SER A 95 11.45 -1.75 3.28
N TRP A 96 10.13 -1.54 3.42
CA TRP A 96 9.43 -0.41 2.79
C TRP A 96 10.01 0.97 3.16
N PRO A 97 10.42 1.25 4.41
CA PRO A 97 11.01 2.54 4.75
C PRO A 97 12.22 2.89 3.89
N LEU A 98 13.07 1.90 3.57
CA LEU A 98 14.20 2.07 2.67
C LEU A 98 13.74 2.29 1.22
N MET A 99 12.79 1.48 0.75
CA MET A 99 12.23 1.59 -0.60
C MET A 99 11.56 2.93 -0.88
N LEU A 100 10.96 3.55 0.14
CA LEU A 100 10.22 4.81 0.02
C LEU A 100 11.09 6.06 0.20
N LYS A 101 12.18 5.99 0.99
CA LYS A 101 13.06 7.16 1.26
C LYS A 101 14.01 7.48 0.12
N ASN A 102 14.60 6.47 -0.53
CA ASN A 102 15.46 6.58 -1.71
C ASN A 102 16.02 5.17 -1.99
N TYR A 103 15.57 4.42 -3.01
CA TYR A 103 16.32 3.22 -3.42
C TYR A 103 16.10 2.80 -4.89
N PRO A 104 17.18 2.45 -5.64
CA PRO A 104 17.11 1.76 -6.93
C PRO A 104 16.60 0.32 -6.75
N ALA A 105 15.91 -0.22 -7.74
CA ALA A 105 15.33 -1.58 -7.65
C ALA A 105 16.38 -2.64 -7.24
N GLY A 106 16.28 -3.20 -6.03
CA GLY A 106 17.16 -4.31 -5.59
C GLY A 106 17.57 -4.42 -4.12
N ALA A 107 17.02 -3.64 -3.17
CA ALA A 107 17.40 -3.77 -1.76
C ALA A 107 17.06 -5.17 -1.20
N PRO A 108 18.00 -5.84 -0.49
CA PRO A 108 17.74 -7.15 0.10
C PRO A 108 16.67 -7.08 1.19
N ASN A 109 15.90 -8.17 1.30
CA ASN A 109 14.97 -8.41 2.40
C ASN A 109 15.80 -8.46 3.70
N GLN A 110 15.50 -7.64 4.72
CA GLN A 110 16.28 -7.58 5.96
C GLN A 110 16.16 -8.84 6.85
N GLY A 111 15.68 -9.97 6.32
CA GLY A 111 15.46 -11.21 7.09
C GLY A 111 14.35 -11.12 8.13
N LEU A 112 13.69 -9.96 8.27
CA LEU A 112 12.62 -9.72 9.21
C LEU A 112 11.29 -10.25 8.65
N ASN A 113 10.54 -10.98 9.49
CA ASN A 113 9.21 -11.43 9.14
C ASN A 113 8.21 -10.30 9.40
N TYR A 114 7.50 -9.83 8.37
CA TYR A 114 6.48 -8.78 8.54
C TYR A 114 5.37 -9.16 9.54
N LEU A 115 5.19 -10.46 9.81
CA LEU A 115 4.26 -10.97 10.84
C LEU A 115 4.69 -10.65 12.28
N GLU A 116 5.91 -10.15 12.50
CA GLU A 116 6.38 -9.67 13.80
C GLU A 116 5.95 -8.23 14.10
N ILE A 117 5.60 -7.45 13.07
CA ILE A 117 5.12 -6.06 13.22
C ILE A 117 3.74 -6.10 13.88
N ARG A 118 3.59 -5.63 15.12
CA ARG A 118 2.29 -5.74 15.80
C ARG A 118 1.22 -4.86 15.14
N PRO A 119 0.03 -5.40 14.81
CA PRO A 119 -1.09 -4.58 14.36
C PRO A 119 -1.56 -3.65 15.48
N LYS A 120 -2.04 -2.46 15.12
CA LYS A 120 -2.46 -1.41 16.07
C LYS A 120 -3.69 -1.80 16.88
N TYR A 121 -4.59 -2.60 16.31
CA TYR A 121 -5.76 -3.14 17.01
C TYR A 121 -5.69 -4.66 17.06
N GLN A 122 -5.32 -5.21 18.22
CA GLN A 122 -5.72 -6.57 18.54
C GLN A 122 -7.23 -6.54 18.76
N ASN A 123 -8.00 -7.12 17.83
CA ASN A 123 -9.34 -7.52 18.21
C ASN A 123 -9.19 -8.71 19.14
N ASP A 124 -9.68 -8.59 20.38
CA ASP A 124 -9.90 -9.69 21.33
C ASP A 124 -11.06 -10.59 20.87
N PHE A 125 -11.02 -11.06 19.61
CA PHE A 125 -11.91 -12.14 19.21
C PHE A 125 -11.35 -13.43 19.81
N SER A 126 -11.86 -13.73 21.02
CA SER A 126 -11.99 -15.09 21.54
C SER A 126 -12.87 -15.93 20.62
#